data_AF-A0A2I1R3Q3-F1
#
_entry.id   AF-A0A2I1R3Q3-F1
#
_cell.length_a   1.000
_cell.length_b   1.000
_cell.length_c   1.000
_cell.angle_alpha   90.00
_cell.angle_beta   90.00
_cell.angle_gamma   90.00
#
_symmetry.space_group_name_H-M   'P 1'
#
loop_
_entity.id
_entity.type
_entity.pdbx_description
1 polymer ?
#
loop_
_entity_poly.entity_id
_entity_poly.type
_entity_poly.pdbx_seq_one_letter_code
_entity_poly.pdbx_strand_id
1 'polypeptide(L)' 'RKQGEAVSERIVRRWTAFAHGQEPDAGTLGDPWPTYDSGHRPVLRIDAEDRVVQNLDGDIWEAWGDEVLGFR' A
#
# COMPACT_ATOMS: atom_id res chain seq x y z
N ARG A 1 -12.89 13.93 -14.08
CA ARG A 1 -11.45 14.28 -14.23
C ARG A 1 -10.76 14.56 -12.90
N LYS A 2 -11.30 15.46 -12.06
CA LYS A 2 -10.67 15.89 -10.79
C LYS A 2 -10.23 14.77 -9.81
N GLN A 3 -10.99 13.67 -9.70
CA GLN A 3 -10.67 12.58 -8.77
C GLN A 3 -9.40 11.80 -9.17
N GLY A 4 -9.28 11.41 -10.44
CA GLY A 4 -8.11 10.68 -10.93
C GLY A 4 -6.84 11.53 -10.94
N GLU A 5 -6.96 12.83 -11.25
CA GLU A 5 -5.85 13.78 -11.16
C GLU A 5 -5.34 13.91 -9.71
N ALA A 6 -6.23 14.04 -8.73
CA ALA A 6 -5.86 14.09 -7.32
C ALA A 6 -5.16 12.81 -6.83
N VAL A 7 -5.63 11.64 -7.26
CA VAL A 7 -4.95 10.35 -6.96
C VAL A 7 -3.56 10.32 -7.60
N SER A 8 -3.45 10.72 -8.87
CA SER A 8 -2.18 10.74 -9.61
C SER A 8 -1.15 11.66 -8.95
N GLU A 9 -1.55 12.88 -8.55
CA GLU A 9 -0.68 13.83 -7.84
C GLU A 9 -0.14 13.24 -6.54
N ARG A 10 -1.00 12.57 -5.75
CA ARG A 10 -0.58 11.89 -4.53
C ARG A 10 0.40 10.75 -4.82
N ILE A 11 0.14 9.91 -5.83
CA ILE A 11 1.04 8.82 -6.22
C ILE A 11 2.42 9.35 -6.64
N VAL A 12 2.45 10.33 -7.54
CA VAL A 12 3.70 10.92 -8.04
C VAL A 12 4.51 11.52 -6.90
N ARG A 13 3.87 12.29 -6.01
CA ARG A 13 4.54 12.88 -4.84
C ARG A 13 5.19 11.82 -3.96
N ARG A 14 4.49 10.73 -3.66
CA ARG A 14 5.03 9.64 -2.83
C ARG A 14 6.23 8.96 -3.47
N TRP A 15 6.14 8.67 -4.77
CA TRP A 15 7.26 8.08 -5.51
C TRP A 15 8.47 9.00 -5.62
N THR A 16 8.24 10.30 -5.81
CA THR A 16 9.32 11.30 -5.82
C THR A 16 10.03 11.37 -4.46
N ALA A 17 9.28 11.43 -3.36
CA ALA A 17 9.86 11.44 -2.01
C ALA A 17 10.73 10.18 -1.78
N PHE A 18 10.20 9.00 -2.11
CA PHE A 18 10.94 7.74 -2.03
C PHE A 18 12.23 7.76 -2.88
N ALA A 19 12.16 8.24 -4.12
CA ALA A 19 13.33 8.34 -5.00
C ALA A 19 14.43 9.28 -4.45
N HIS A 20 14.05 10.24 -3.59
CA HIS A 20 14.99 11.12 -2.88
C HIS A 20 15.45 10.57 -1.52
N GLY A 21 15.10 9.32 -1.17
CA GLY A 21 15.47 8.69 0.10
C GLY A 21 14.67 9.20 1.30
N GLN A 22 13.52 9.83 1.06
CA GLN A 22 12.59 10.26 2.10
C GLN A 22 11.52 9.19 2.30
N GLU A 23 10.81 9.26 3.44
CA GLU A 23 9.62 8.44 3.64
C GLU A 23 8.59 8.73 2.53
N PRO A 24 7.98 7.71 1.90
CA PRO A 24 7.04 7.92 0.80
C PRO A 24 5.85 8.81 1.19
N ASP A 25 5.42 8.77 2.44
CA ASP A 25 4.31 9.56 2.97
C ASP A 25 4.74 10.95 3.48
N ALA A 26 6.01 11.34 3.30
CA ALA A 26 6.53 12.62 3.77
C ALA A 26 5.70 13.82 3.26
N GLY A 27 5.12 14.55 4.21
CA GLY A 27 4.27 15.72 3.93
C GLY A 27 2.89 15.37 3.38
N THR A 28 2.44 14.12 3.50
CA THR A 28 1.01 13.77 3.35
C THR A 28 0.29 13.92 4.70
N LEU A 29 -1.01 14.25 4.64
CA LEU A 29 -1.89 14.28 5.81
C LEU A 29 -2.49 12.88 5.97
N GLY A 30 -2.37 12.27 7.15
CA GLY A 30 -2.93 10.97 7.45
C GLY A 30 -2.05 10.16 8.40
N ASP A 31 -2.45 8.91 8.63
CA ASP A 31 -1.64 7.95 9.39
C ASP A 31 -0.36 7.63 8.61
N PRO A 32 0.78 7.46 9.31
CA PRO A 32 2.03 7.05 8.66
C PRO A 32 1.85 5.73 7.92
N TRP A 33 2.50 5.58 6.76
CA TRP A 33 2.64 4.32 6.06
C TRP A 33 3.91 3.62 6.55
N PRO A 34 3.81 2.64 7.48
CA PRO A 34 4.99 1.98 8.03
C PRO A 34 5.68 1.10 6.98
N THR A 35 6.97 0.83 7.21
CA THR A 35 7.70 -0.21 6.48
C THR A 35 6.96 -1.54 6.57
N TYR A 36 6.94 -2.27 5.46
CA TYR A 36 6.35 -3.60 5.42
C TYR A 36 7.07 -4.56 6.36
N ASP A 37 6.29 -5.30 7.16
CA ASP A 37 6.74 -6.43 7.95
C ASP A 37 5.82 -7.64 7.72
N SER A 38 6.35 -8.86 7.80
CA SER A 38 5.59 -10.07 7.53
C SER A 38 4.59 -10.44 8.63
N GLY A 39 4.67 -9.82 9.81
CA GLY A 39 3.75 -10.06 10.93
C GLY A 39 2.43 -9.35 10.74
N HIS A 40 2.46 -8.04 10.44
CA HIS A 40 1.26 -7.20 10.29
C HIS A 40 0.87 -7.00 8.83
N ARG A 41 1.82 -7.13 7.90
CA ARG A 41 1.64 -6.91 6.46
C ARG A 41 0.92 -5.58 6.16
N PRO A 42 1.45 -4.44 6.65
CA PRO A 42 0.81 -3.15 6.40
C PRO A 42 0.91 -2.77 4.92
N VAL A 43 -0.21 -2.38 4.33
CA VAL A 43 -0.29 -1.89 2.95
C VAL A 43 -1.01 -0.55 2.88
N LEU A 44 -0.55 0.34 2.01
CA LEU A 44 -1.27 1.56 1.69
C LEU A 44 -2.34 1.26 0.63
N ARG A 45 -3.61 1.33 1.01
CA ARG A 45 -4.73 1.29 0.07
C ARG A 45 -4.95 2.69 -0.49
N ILE A 46 -4.66 2.87 -1.77
CA ILE A 46 -4.86 4.13 -2.51
C ILE A 46 -6.27 4.14 -3.08
N ASP A 47 -7.05 5.18 -2.76
CA ASP A 47 -8.44 5.36 -3.20
C ASP A 47 -8.79 6.87 -3.20
N ALA A 48 -10.07 7.26 -3.17
CA ALA A 48 -10.48 8.63 -2.90
C ALA A 48 -9.89 9.18 -1.59
N GLU A 49 -9.78 8.32 -0.57
CA GLU A 49 -9.05 8.55 0.67
C GLU A 49 -8.06 7.41 0.90
N ASP A 50 -6.77 7.74 0.98
CA ASP A 50 -5.73 6.73 1.20
C ASP A 50 -5.75 6.29 2.67
N ARG A 51 -5.61 4.98 2.92
CA ARG A 51 -5.55 4.41 4.28
C ARG A 51 -4.55 3.28 4.35
N VAL A 52 -3.88 3.15 5.49
CA VAL A 52 -3.08 1.95 5.79
C VAL A 52 -4.04 0.86 6.27
N VAL A 53 -3.93 -0.32 5.66
CA VAL A 53 -4.70 -1.52 6.02
C VAL A 53 -3.71 -2.61 6.39
N GLN A 54 -3.97 -3.31 7.49
CA GLN A 54 -3.18 -4.46 7.91
C GLN A 54 -3.72 -5.71 7.21
N ASN A 55 -2.82 -6.57 6.71
CA ASN A 55 -3.14 -7.89 6.19
C ASN A 55 -4.31 -7.89 5.18
N LEU A 56 -4.27 -6.95 4.21
CA LEU A 56 -5.38 -6.68 3.26
C LEU A 56 -5.85 -7.93 2.51
N ASP A 57 -4.93 -8.83 2.21
CA ASP A 57 -5.12 -10.05 1.43
C ASP A 57 -5.09 -11.32 2.29
N GLY A 58 -5.15 -11.20 3.62
CA GLY A 58 -5.05 -12.32 4.56
C GLY A 58 -6.02 -13.46 4.25
N ASP A 59 -7.29 -13.13 4.06
CA ASP A 59 -8.33 -14.12 3.75
C ASP A 59 -8.05 -14.87 2.44
N ILE A 60 -7.42 -14.19 1.46
CA ILE A 60 -7.02 -14.81 0.19
C ILE A 60 -5.87 -15.78 0.47
N TRP A 61 -4.82 -15.35 1.16
CA TRP A 61 -3.67 -16.21 1.51
C TRP A 61 -4.10 -17.46 2.28
N GLU A 62 -4.98 -17.31 3.28
CA GLU A 62 -5.49 -18.43 4.05
C GLU A 62 -6.28 -19.43 3.18
N ALA A 63 -7.06 -18.93 2.22
CA ALA A 63 -7.83 -19.78 1.31
C ALA A 63 -6.95 -20.60 0.35
N TRP A 64 -5.78 -20.08 -0.06
CA TRP A 64 -4.83 -20.82 -0.90
C TRP A 64 -3.93 -21.77 -0.10
N GLY A 65 -3.73 -21.49 1.19
CA GLY A 65 -2.78 -22.23 2.04
C GLY A 65 -1.32 -21.91 1.72
N ASP A 66 -0.41 -22.37 2.58
CA ASP A 66 1.04 -22.11 2.44
C ASP A 66 1.72 -23.00 1.38
N GLU A 67 1.04 -24.05 0.92
CA GLU A 67 1.54 -24.96 -0.12
C GLU A 67 0.97 -24.59 -1.49
N VAL A 68 1.85 -24.23 -2.42
CA VAL A 68 1.47 -24.08 -3.83
C VAL A 68 1.02 -25.44 -4.36
N LEU A 69 -0.29 -25.62 -4.55
CA LEU A 69 -0.85 -26.79 -5.22
C LEU A 69 -0.43 -26.76 -6.70
N GLY A 70 0.66 -27.45 -7.01
CA GLY A 70 1.11 -27.63 -8.39
C GLY A 70 0.11 -28.48 -9.18
N PHE A 71 -0.54 -27.90 -10.19
CA PHE A 71 -1.35 -28.65 -11.14
C PHE A 71 -0.42 -29.33 -12.16
N ARG A 72 -0.54 -30.66 -12.30
CA ARG A 72 0.16 -31.47 -13.31
C ARG A 72 -0.74 -31.74 -14.50
#